data_AF-A0A3B8RVQ9-F1
#
_entry.id   AF-A0A3B8RVQ9-F1
#
_cell.length_a   1.000
_cell.length_b   1.000
_cell.length_c   1.000
_cell.angle_alpha   90.00
_cell.angle_beta   90.00
_cell.angle_gamma   90.00
#
_symmetry.space_group_name_H-M   'P 1'
#
loop_
_entity.id
_entity.type
_entity.pdbx_description
1 polymer ?
#
loop_
_entity_poly.entity_id
_entity_poly.type
_entity_poly.pdbx_seq_one_letter_code
_entity_poly.pdbx_strand_id
1 'polypeptide(L)'
;MPKYTIDEIFKSPETKHSLGLFDKKLISSINLYEKNGKPHLKCFGSDKERSAKPEEIVRQLFIKKLLDNYGYPKERIQVEKDVWFGSGVFDKRADIVVLQKDLEHPFIIVEVKKPNRKDGIEQLKSYCNAEGSPIGVWTNGSELVILHREEPNVFTNISDIPTVDQSLQDVIAELWTLEKLTKENKLVKERVSLKSIILDLEDLVLANAGVDAFEEVFKLIYAKLYDEWAAKNIRNRNGRIHFRIYGESPKEIYQKINNLFKDATNKWKGVFNPMDKIDLSPSHLMTCVSFLQDIKLFNSNLQVIDEAFEYL
;
A
#
# COMPACT_ATOMS: atom_id res chain seq x y z
N MET A 1 9.93 37.76 3.26
CA MET A 1 10.12 36.30 3.05
C MET A 1 9.24 35.57 4.04
N PRO A 2 8.60 34.44 3.68
CA PRO A 2 7.86 33.65 4.66
C PRO A 2 8.80 33.25 5.80
N LYS A 3 8.38 33.49 7.05
CA LYS A 3 9.17 33.23 8.26
C LYS A 3 9.35 31.74 8.55
N TYR A 4 8.55 30.89 7.90
CA TYR A 4 8.59 29.44 8.04
C TYR A 4 8.61 28.78 6.68
N THR A 5 9.44 27.76 6.54
CA THR A 5 9.50 26.88 5.36
C THR A 5 9.13 25.45 5.74
N ILE A 6 8.65 24.67 4.78
CA ILE A 6 8.37 23.24 4.99
C ILE A 6 9.65 22.52 5.40
N ASP A 7 10.77 22.84 4.74
CA ASP A 7 12.08 22.25 5.05
C ASP A 7 12.47 22.45 6.52
N GLU A 8 12.24 23.64 7.10
CA GLU A 8 12.51 23.89 8.52
C GLU A 8 11.64 23.05 9.45
N ILE A 9 10.36 22.83 9.09
CA ILE A 9 9.42 22.03 9.88
C ILE A 9 9.85 20.55 9.88
N PHE A 10 10.40 20.05 8.78
CA PHE A 10 10.81 18.65 8.63
C PHE A 10 12.28 18.36 8.95
N LYS A 11 13.12 19.38 9.15
CA LYS A 11 14.53 19.23 9.56
C LYS A 11 14.73 18.84 11.03
N SER A 12 13.70 18.93 11.87
CA SER A 12 13.82 18.55 13.28
C SER A 12 14.09 17.05 13.44
N PRO A 13 15.10 16.62 14.22
CA PRO A 13 15.41 15.20 14.47
C PRO A 13 14.24 14.39 15.06
N GLU A 14 13.26 15.07 15.68
CA GLU A 14 12.07 14.44 16.25
C GLU A 14 10.96 14.19 15.21
N THR A 15 11.12 14.71 13.99
CA THR A 15 10.14 14.56 12.92
C THR A 15 10.22 13.17 12.32
N LYS A 16 9.19 12.38 12.61
CA LYS A 16 9.08 11.01 12.12
C LYS A 16 8.28 10.86 10.81
N HIS A 17 7.88 11.97 10.20
CA HIS A 17 7.18 12.01 8.92
C HIS A 17 8.14 12.40 7.81
N SER A 18 7.87 11.92 6.60
CA SER A 18 8.64 12.26 5.41
C SER A 18 7.72 12.87 4.35
N LEU A 19 8.32 13.48 3.34
CA LEU A 19 7.63 13.97 2.15
C LEU A 19 7.95 13.12 0.91
N GLY A 20 8.60 11.96 1.10
CA GLY A 20 9.14 11.12 0.02
C GLY A 20 8.09 10.64 -0.98
N LEU A 21 6.83 10.49 -0.56
CA LEU A 21 5.73 10.08 -1.44
C LEU A 21 5.17 11.19 -2.34
N PHE A 22 5.50 12.45 -2.05
CA PHE A 22 4.89 13.60 -2.72
C PHE A 22 5.89 14.25 -3.69
N ASP A 23 5.41 14.56 -4.88
CA ASP A 23 6.23 15.30 -5.84
C ASP A 23 6.47 16.75 -5.39
N LYS A 24 7.49 17.39 -5.98
CA LYS A 24 7.87 18.76 -5.64
C LYS A 24 6.76 19.77 -5.93
N LYS A 25 5.88 19.49 -6.91
CA LYS A 25 4.79 20.38 -7.30
C LYS A 25 3.72 20.40 -6.21
N LEU A 26 3.32 19.24 -5.69
CA LEU A 26 2.41 19.11 -4.55
C LEU A 26 2.99 19.79 -3.31
N ILE A 27 4.28 19.55 -2.99
CA ILE A 27 4.95 20.18 -1.84
C ILE A 27 4.93 21.70 -1.97
N SER A 28 5.22 22.24 -3.15
CA SER A 28 5.21 23.69 -3.40
C SER A 28 3.82 24.35 -3.31
N SER A 29 2.75 23.56 -3.32
CA SER A 29 1.38 24.08 -3.22
C SER A 29 0.97 24.46 -1.79
N ILE A 30 1.72 24.03 -0.77
CA ILE A 30 1.47 24.38 0.63
C ILE A 30 1.82 25.85 0.86
N ASN A 31 0.83 26.64 1.25
CA ASN A 31 1.01 28.03 1.64
C ASN A 31 1.01 28.16 3.17
N LEU A 32 2.19 28.43 3.73
CA LEU A 32 2.36 28.66 5.17
C LEU A 32 2.25 30.15 5.51
N TYR A 33 1.62 30.45 6.64
CA TYR A 33 1.57 31.80 7.21
C TYR A 33 1.70 31.77 8.73
N GLU A 34 2.07 32.90 9.33
CA GLU A 34 2.24 33.03 10.77
C GLU A 34 0.91 33.41 11.43
N LYS A 35 0.54 32.68 12.48
CA LYS A 35 -0.58 33.04 13.37
C LYS A 35 -0.17 32.72 14.81
N ASN A 36 -0.27 33.71 15.69
CA ASN A 36 0.13 33.60 17.10
C ASN A 36 1.56 33.05 17.29
N GLY A 37 2.51 33.49 16.45
CA GLY A 37 3.91 33.05 16.52
C GLY A 37 4.17 31.60 16.08
N LYS A 38 3.20 30.95 15.41
CA LYS A 38 3.29 29.56 14.96
C LYS A 38 2.89 29.42 13.49
N PRO A 39 3.51 28.48 12.74
CA PRO A 39 3.13 28.24 11.35
C PRO A 39 1.74 27.61 11.26
N HIS A 40 0.93 28.15 10.35
CA HIS A 40 -0.41 27.69 10.01
C HIS A 40 -0.56 27.54 8.50
N LEU A 41 -1.56 26.78 8.10
CA LEU A 41 -1.99 26.58 6.72
C LEU A 41 -3.51 26.58 6.63
N LYS A 42 -4.05 26.74 5.42
CA LYS A 42 -5.47 26.58 5.13
C LYS A 42 -5.72 25.17 4.61
N CYS A 43 -6.67 24.45 5.22
CA CYS A 43 -7.00 23.09 4.82
C CYS A 43 -7.63 23.06 3.43
N PHE A 44 -7.10 22.27 2.51
CA PHE A 44 -7.63 22.17 1.14
C PHE A 44 -9.03 21.54 1.09
N GLY A 45 -9.35 20.64 2.02
CA GLY A 45 -10.65 19.96 2.08
C GLY A 45 -11.75 20.76 2.78
N SER A 46 -11.40 21.55 3.81
CA SER A 46 -12.40 22.22 4.67
C SER A 46 -12.31 23.75 4.72
N ASP A 47 -11.31 24.35 4.09
CA ASP A 47 -10.98 25.79 4.18
C ASP A 47 -10.67 26.33 5.59
N LYS A 48 -10.72 25.47 6.61
CA LYS A 48 -10.38 25.83 8.00
C LYS A 48 -8.88 26.04 8.14
N GLU A 49 -8.51 26.98 9.00
CA GLU A 49 -7.12 27.21 9.38
C GLU A 49 -6.64 26.12 10.34
N ARG A 50 -5.43 25.58 10.11
CA ARG A 50 -4.85 24.51 10.92
C ARG A 50 -3.38 24.80 11.21
N SER A 51 -2.91 24.39 12.39
CA SER A 51 -1.48 24.50 12.75
C SER A 51 -0.66 23.54 11.89
N ALA A 52 0.38 24.06 11.23
CA ALA A 52 1.19 23.33 10.24
C ALA A 52 2.20 22.39 10.93
N LYS A 53 1.70 21.39 11.66
CA LYS A 53 2.51 20.28 12.19
C LYS A 53 2.93 19.35 11.02
N PRO A 54 4.02 18.57 11.15
CA PRO A 54 4.43 17.63 10.09
C PRO A 54 3.30 16.69 9.62
N GLU A 55 2.56 16.10 10.55
CA GLU A 55 1.41 15.23 10.27
C GLU A 55 0.29 15.96 9.50
N GLU A 56 0.01 17.21 9.88
CA GLU A 56 -0.98 18.05 9.21
C GLU A 56 -0.53 18.41 7.78
N ILE A 57 0.76 18.64 7.55
CA ILE A 57 1.30 18.89 6.22
C ILE A 57 1.14 17.64 5.34
N VAL A 58 1.46 16.44 5.85
CA VAL A 58 1.23 15.18 5.12
C VAL A 58 -0.25 14.99 4.81
N ARG A 59 -1.14 15.25 5.77
CA ARG A 59 -2.60 15.22 5.55
C ARG A 59 -3.04 16.16 4.44
N GLN A 60 -2.56 17.41 4.44
CA GLN A 60 -2.90 18.37 3.39
C GLN A 60 -2.35 17.99 2.02
N LEU A 61 -1.13 17.44 1.96
CA LEU A 61 -0.57 16.94 0.70
C LEU A 61 -1.37 15.76 0.16
N PHE A 62 -1.84 14.86 1.03
CA PHE A 62 -2.70 13.76 0.62
C PHE A 62 -4.07 14.25 0.14
N ILE A 63 -4.69 15.22 0.84
CA ILE A 63 -5.93 15.87 0.35
C ILE A 63 -5.71 16.51 -1.02
N LYS A 64 -4.58 17.19 -1.23
CA LYS A 64 -4.26 17.80 -2.52
C LYS A 64 -4.10 16.74 -3.61
N LYS A 65 -3.47 15.61 -3.29
CA LYS A 65 -3.36 14.45 -4.20
C LYS A 65 -4.76 13.91 -4.58
N LEU A 66 -5.67 13.78 -3.61
CA LEU A 66 -7.06 13.36 -3.85
C LEU A 66 -7.81 14.32 -4.79
N LEU A 67 -7.63 15.62 -4.61
CA LEU A 67 -8.26 16.65 -5.43
C LEU A 67 -7.68 16.70 -6.85
N ASP A 68 -6.36 16.80 -6.97
CA ASP A 68 -5.68 17.11 -8.23
C ASP A 68 -5.39 15.88 -9.09
N ASN A 69 -4.93 14.80 -8.46
CA ASN A 69 -4.41 13.63 -9.16
C ASN A 69 -5.50 12.56 -9.32
N TYR A 70 -6.34 12.37 -8.30
CA TYR A 70 -7.45 11.42 -8.34
C TYR A 70 -8.79 12.05 -8.76
N GLY A 71 -8.86 13.39 -8.79
CA GLY A 71 -10.03 14.12 -9.31
C GLY A 71 -11.25 14.13 -8.39
N TYR A 72 -11.12 13.74 -7.12
CA TYR A 72 -12.27 13.77 -6.21
C TYR A 72 -12.71 15.20 -5.94
N PRO A 73 -14.01 15.54 -6.11
CA PRO A 73 -14.50 16.86 -5.78
C PRO A 73 -14.43 17.10 -4.27
N LYS A 74 -14.19 18.35 -3.88
CA LYS A 74 -14.04 18.75 -2.48
C LYS A 74 -15.21 18.33 -1.59
N GLU A 75 -16.43 18.36 -2.11
CA GLU A 75 -17.65 17.94 -1.41
C GLU A 75 -17.66 16.46 -1.00
N ARG A 76 -16.88 15.61 -1.68
CA ARG A 76 -16.70 14.20 -1.30
C ARG A 76 -15.62 14.01 -0.23
N ILE A 77 -14.87 15.03 0.17
CA ILE A 77 -13.76 14.92 1.12
C ILE A 77 -14.18 15.48 2.49
N GLN A 78 -14.23 14.61 3.49
CA GLN A 78 -14.39 14.98 4.89
C GLN A 78 -13.05 14.87 5.62
N VAL A 79 -12.79 15.80 6.54
CA VAL A 79 -11.54 15.90 7.30
C VAL A 79 -11.88 15.80 8.78
N GLU A 80 -11.21 14.91 9.52
CA GLU A 80 -11.50 14.60 10.93
C GLU A 80 -12.95 14.15 11.16
N LYS A 81 -13.43 13.20 10.34
CA LYS A 81 -14.79 12.63 10.45
C LYS A 81 -14.87 11.69 11.65
N ASP A 82 -15.90 11.82 12.48
CA ASP A 82 -16.17 10.89 13.57
C ASP A 82 -16.47 9.48 13.02
N VAL A 83 -15.94 8.45 13.70
CA VAL A 83 -16.13 7.03 13.34
C VAL A 83 -17.03 6.34 14.36
N TRP A 84 -18.08 5.67 13.89
CA TRP A 84 -19.10 5.05 14.73
C TRP A 84 -18.80 3.58 14.95
N PHE A 85 -18.60 3.17 16.21
CA PHE A 85 -18.46 1.76 16.57
C PHE A 85 -19.72 1.28 17.31
N GLY A 86 -20.60 0.59 16.58
CA GLY A 86 -21.88 0.15 17.14
C GLY A 86 -22.75 1.34 17.56
N SER A 87 -23.39 1.27 18.73
CA SER A 87 -24.27 2.32 19.25
C SER A 87 -23.55 3.46 20.00
N GLY A 88 -22.22 3.38 20.16
CA GLY A 88 -21.43 4.35 20.90
C GLY A 88 -20.53 5.19 20.00
N VAL A 89 -20.52 6.51 20.22
CA VAL A 89 -19.41 7.36 19.76
C VAL A 89 -18.23 7.08 20.68
N PHE A 90 -17.22 6.36 20.17
CA PHE A 90 -15.90 6.44 20.76
C PHE A 90 -15.25 7.69 20.18
N ASP A 91 -14.53 8.50 20.98
CA ASP A 91 -13.80 9.69 20.52
C ASP A 91 -12.67 9.30 19.54
N LYS A 92 -13.03 8.88 18.33
CA LYS A 92 -12.16 8.39 17.28
C LYS A 92 -12.59 9.04 15.98
N ARG A 93 -11.62 9.68 15.33
CA ARG A 93 -11.82 10.41 14.07
C ARG A 93 -10.89 9.86 13.01
N ALA A 94 -11.46 9.63 11.83
CA ALA A 94 -10.69 9.36 10.64
C ALA A 94 -10.07 10.65 10.10
N ASP A 95 -8.80 10.61 9.71
CA ASP A 95 -8.08 11.82 9.27
C ASP A 95 -8.69 12.42 7.99
N ILE A 96 -8.96 11.55 7.01
CA ILE A 96 -9.63 11.92 5.76
C ILE A 96 -10.62 10.80 5.40
N VAL A 97 -11.83 11.18 4.97
CA VAL A 97 -12.80 10.25 4.39
C VAL A 97 -13.22 10.77 3.02
N VAL A 98 -13.05 9.94 1.99
CA VAL A 98 -13.67 10.15 0.68
C VAL A 98 -15.00 9.43 0.67
N LEU A 99 -16.09 10.14 0.45
CA LEU A 99 -17.44 9.59 0.40
C LEU A 99 -17.74 9.00 -0.98
N GLN A 100 -18.76 8.16 -1.06
CA GLN A 100 -19.36 7.74 -2.31
C GLN A 100 -20.07 8.92 -3.00
N LYS A 101 -20.61 8.67 -4.20
CA LYS A 101 -21.34 9.68 -4.98
C LYS A 101 -22.63 10.16 -4.28
N ASP A 102 -23.15 9.37 -3.34
CA ASP A 102 -24.30 9.73 -2.51
C ASP A 102 -23.97 10.76 -1.40
N LEU A 103 -22.69 11.06 -1.17
CA LEU A 103 -22.23 11.95 -0.10
C LEU A 103 -22.58 11.48 1.32
N GLU A 104 -22.89 10.20 1.49
CA GLU A 104 -23.26 9.61 2.79
C GLU A 104 -22.27 8.51 3.19
N HIS A 105 -22.03 7.55 2.29
CA HIS A 105 -21.29 6.34 2.63
C HIS A 105 -19.78 6.52 2.41
N PRO A 106 -18.91 6.11 3.36
CA PRO A 106 -17.46 6.12 3.16
C PRO A 106 -17.01 5.20 2.02
N PHE A 107 -16.25 5.75 1.09
CA PHE A 107 -15.61 5.02 0.01
C PHE A 107 -14.13 4.71 0.31
N ILE A 108 -13.38 5.70 0.77
CA ILE A 108 -11.98 5.57 1.16
C ILE A 108 -11.80 6.21 2.54
N ILE A 109 -11.18 5.49 3.47
CA ILE A 109 -10.73 6.04 4.76
C ILE A 109 -9.21 6.16 4.72
N VAL A 110 -8.67 7.32 5.06
CA VAL A 110 -7.23 7.58 5.11
C VAL A 110 -6.82 7.90 6.54
N GLU A 111 -5.80 7.21 7.03
CA GLU A 111 -5.12 7.49 8.29
C GLU A 111 -3.69 7.99 8.03
N VAL A 112 -3.40 9.17 8.56
CA VAL A 112 -2.07 9.81 8.50
C VAL A 112 -1.45 9.70 9.88
N LYS A 113 -0.49 8.80 10.06
CA LYS A 113 0.08 8.49 11.39
C LYS A 113 1.58 8.67 11.46
N LYS A 114 2.02 8.82 12.72
CA LYS A 114 3.40 8.58 13.17
C LYS A 114 3.86 7.16 12.79
N PRO A 115 5.17 6.86 12.71
CA PRO A 115 5.71 5.67 12.04
C PRO A 115 5.43 4.31 12.71
N ASN A 116 4.61 4.23 13.77
CA ASN A 116 4.19 2.90 14.23
C ASN A 116 3.13 2.35 13.26
N ARG A 117 3.61 1.56 12.29
CA ARG A 117 2.85 1.04 11.16
C ARG A 117 1.79 0.01 11.56
N LYS A 118 2.12 -0.92 12.45
CA LYS A 118 1.24 -2.04 12.82
C LYS A 118 -0.05 -1.55 13.50
N ASP A 119 0.10 -0.73 14.54
CA ASP A 119 -1.05 -0.19 15.27
C ASP A 119 -1.92 0.71 14.37
N GLY A 120 -1.29 1.47 13.48
CA GLY A 120 -2.00 2.32 12.52
C GLY A 120 -2.82 1.52 11.49
N ILE A 121 -2.29 0.40 11.01
CA ILE A 121 -3.01 -0.49 10.08
C ILE A 121 -4.19 -1.19 10.77
N GLU A 122 -4.02 -1.69 11.99
CA GLU A 122 -5.12 -2.34 12.72
C GLU A 122 -6.23 -1.35 13.09
N GLN A 123 -5.87 -0.11 13.43
CA GLN A 123 -6.83 0.98 13.58
C GLN A 123 -7.59 1.26 12.28
N LEU A 124 -6.88 1.37 11.15
CA LEU A 124 -7.49 1.60 9.84
C LEU A 124 -8.46 0.47 9.45
N LYS A 125 -8.08 -0.80 9.65
CA LYS A 125 -8.96 -1.95 9.42
C LYS A 125 -10.23 -1.86 10.29
N SER A 126 -10.07 -1.46 11.55
CA SER A 126 -11.20 -1.26 12.47
C SER A 126 -12.16 -0.17 11.97
N TYR A 127 -11.64 0.94 11.45
CA TYR A 127 -12.46 2.00 10.85
C TYR A 127 -13.17 1.54 9.58
N CYS A 128 -12.48 0.82 8.69
CA CYS A 128 -13.10 0.29 7.46
C CYS A 128 -14.21 -0.71 7.77
N ASN A 129 -14.03 -1.57 8.77
CA ASN A 129 -15.07 -2.50 9.23
C ASN A 129 -16.27 -1.76 9.84
N ALA A 130 -16.02 -0.76 10.70
CA ALA A 130 -17.06 -0.01 11.40
C ALA A 130 -17.94 0.81 10.44
N GLU A 131 -17.32 1.47 9.47
CA GLU A 131 -17.99 2.37 8.52
C GLU A 131 -18.38 1.67 7.21
N GLY A 132 -18.03 0.40 7.05
CA GLY A 132 -18.28 -0.36 5.82
C GLY A 132 -17.45 0.09 4.61
N SER A 133 -16.41 0.91 4.81
CA SER A 133 -15.58 1.41 3.72
C SER A 133 -14.82 0.27 3.01
N PRO A 134 -14.86 0.20 1.66
CA PRO A 134 -14.16 -0.84 0.91
C PRO A 134 -12.64 -0.60 0.84
N ILE A 135 -12.17 0.62 1.07
CA ILE A 135 -10.76 0.98 0.89
C ILE A 135 -10.23 1.70 2.13
N GLY A 136 -9.15 1.15 2.69
CA GLY A 136 -8.36 1.82 3.72
C GLY A 136 -7.02 2.26 3.17
N VAL A 137 -6.57 3.46 3.52
CA VAL A 137 -5.24 3.98 3.18
C VAL A 137 -4.52 4.38 4.46
N TRP A 138 -3.29 3.90 4.63
CA TRP A 138 -2.40 4.34 5.71
C TRP A 138 -1.16 4.98 5.11
N THR A 139 -0.73 6.11 5.68
CA THR A 139 0.55 6.73 5.31
C THR A 139 1.19 7.51 6.45
N ASN A 140 2.53 7.53 6.45
CA ASN A 140 3.37 8.43 7.28
C ASN A 140 4.14 9.45 6.41
N GLY A 141 3.82 9.53 5.11
CA GLY A 141 4.46 10.38 4.12
C GLY A 141 5.75 9.83 3.49
N SER A 142 6.33 8.75 4.02
CA SER A 142 7.34 7.92 3.33
C SER A 142 6.77 6.63 2.75
N GLU A 143 5.84 6.01 3.47
CA GLU A 143 5.26 4.72 3.12
C GLU A 143 3.76 4.87 2.86
N LEU A 144 3.25 4.04 1.93
CA LEU A 144 1.85 3.99 1.57
C LEU A 144 1.38 2.53 1.62
N VAL A 145 0.31 2.30 2.36
CA VAL A 145 -0.39 1.02 2.40
C VAL A 145 -1.83 1.27 1.99
N ILE A 146 -2.30 0.54 0.98
CA ILE A 146 -3.67 0.64 0.50
C ILE A 146 -4.27 -0.75 0.61
N LEU A 147 -5.34 -0.84 1.39
CA LEU A 147 -6.04 -2.07 1.70
C LEU A 147 -7.40 -2.07 1.02
N HIS A 148 -7.71 -3.18 0.35
CA HIS A 148 -9.04 -3.52 -0.09
C HIS A 148 -9.70 -4.42 0.97
N ARG A 149 -10.88 -4.02 1.44
CA ARG A 149 -11.73 -4.81 2.33
C ARG A 149 -12.70 -5.66 1.51
N GLU A 150 -12.36 -6.92 1.29
CA GLU A 150 -13.21 -7.87 0.55
C GLU A 150 -14.42 -8.30 1.39
N GLU A 151 -14.14 -8.65 2.65
CA GLU A 151 -15.12 -9.06 3.66
C GLU A 151 -14.75 -8.44 5.02
N PRO A 152 -15.64 -8.47 6.03
CA PRO A 152 -15.27 -8.08 7.39
C PRO A 152 -14.00 -8.82 7.85
N ASN A 153 -12.97 -8.07 8.23
CA ASN A 153 -11.66 -8.59 8.65
C ASN A 153 -10.79 -9.26 7.56
N VAL A 154 -11.23 -9.28 6.30
CA VAL A 154 -10.43 -9.80 5.17
C VAL A 154 -9.92 -8.63 4.35
N PHE A 155 -8.61 -8.39 4.43
CA PHE A 155 -7.95 -7.27 3.76
C PHE A 155 -6.78 -7.74 2.91
N THR A 156 -6.70 -7.22 1.68
CA THR A 156 -5.59 -7.45 0.74
C THR A 156 -4.98 -6.13 0.31
N ASN A 157 -3.67 -6.11 0.01
CA ASN A 157 -3.05 -4.90 -0.54
C ASN A 157 -3.43 -4.68 -2.00
N ILE A 158 -3.73 -3.44 -2.37
CA ILE A 158 -3.87 -2.99 -3.75
C ILE A 158 -2.85 -1.90 -4.07
N SER A 159 -2.55 -1.70 -5.35
CA SER A 159 -1.44 -0.85 -5.76
C SER A 159 -1.76 0.64 -5.76
N ASP A 160 -3.03 1.00 -5.95
CA ASP A 160 -3.48 2.38 -5.95
C ASP A 160 -4.93 2.47 -5.47
N ILE A 161 -5.42 3.68 -5.23
CA ILE A 161 -6.84 3.95 -5.06
C ILE A 161 -7.47 4.32 -6.41
N PRO A 162 -8.80 4.14 -6.59
CA PRO A 162 -9.48 4.57 -7.79
C PRO A 162 -9.38 6.10 -7.98
N THR A 163 -9.36 6.55 -9.23
CA THR A 163 -9.74 7.93 -9.55
C THR A 163 -11.25 8.10 -9.41
N VAL A 164 -11.73 9.35 -9.49
CA VAL A 164 -13.17 9.66 -9.41
C VAL A 164 -14.02 8.93 -10.47
N ASP A 165 -13.41 8.60 -11.61
CA ASP A 165 -14.05 7.95 -12.75
C ASP A 165 -13.81 6.45 -12.82
N GLN A 166 -12.98 5.90 -11.93
CA GLN A 166 -12.70 4.47 -11.85
C GLN A 166 -13.50 3.80 -10.73
N SER A 167 -13.89 2.56 -10.98
CA SER A 167 -14.30 1.65 -9.93
C SER A 167 -13.09 1.02 -9.24
N LEU A 168 -13.31 0.43 -8.06
CA LEU A 168 -12.30 -0.39 -7.41
C LEU A 168 -11.90 -1.61 -8.26
N GLN A 169 -12.86 -2.19 -8.99
CA GLN A 169 -12.58 -3.31 -9.88
C GLN A 169 -11.64 -2.92 -11.03
N ASP A 170 -11.74 -1.69 -11.55
CA ASP A 170 -10.84 -1.21 -12.61
C ASP A 170 -9.39 -1.14 -12.13
N VAL A 171 -9.18 -0.78 -10.86
CA VAL A 171 -7.85 -0.76 -10.25
C VAL A 171 -7.31 -2.17 -10.02
N ILE A 172 -8.16 -3.08 -9.51
CA ILE A 172 -7.78 -4.47 -9.22
C ILE A 172 -7.49 -5.23 -10.52
N ALA A 173 -8.33 -5.08 -11.54
CA ALA A 173 -8.23 -5.80 -12.81
C ALA A 173 -7.23 -5.18 -13.81
N GLU A 174 -6.57 -4.07 -13.43
CA GLU A 174 -5.60 -3.42 -14.30
C GLU A 174 -4.48 -4.40 -14.67
N LEU A 175 -4.22 -4.59 -15.97
CA LEU A 175 -3.19 -5.50 -16.44
C LEU A 175 -1.79 -4.91 -16.26
N TRP A 176 -0.89 -5.67 -15.62
CA TRP A 176 0.49 -5.26 -15.42
C TRP A 176 1.45 -5.92 -16.40
N THR A 177 2.35 -5.10 -16.97
CA THR A 177 3.49 -5.55 -17.76
C THR A 177 4.78 -5.40 -16.98
N LEU A 178 5.83 -6.11 -17.40
CA LEU A 178 7.16 -6.00 -16.82
C LEU A 178 7.73 -4.57 -16.92
N GLU A 179 7.41 -3.85 -18.01
CA GLU A 179 7.78 -2.45 -18.16
C GLU A 179 7.11 -1.59 -17.09
N LYS A 180 5.80 -1.76 -16.89
CA LYS A 180 5.07 -1.06 -15.83
C LYS A 180 5.63 -1.42 -14.45
N LEU A 181 5.81 -2.71 -14.16
CA LEU A 181 6.38 -3.18 -12.89
C LEU A 181 7.78 -2.60 -12.64
N THR A 182 8.59 -2.41 -13.68
CA THR A 182 9.90 -1.78 -13.57
C THR A 182 9.80 -0.31 -13.18
N LYS A 183 8.90 0.43 -13.84
CA LYS A 183 8.68 1.86 -13.58
C LYS A 183 8.05 2.12 -12.21
N GLU A 184 7.14 1.23 -11.82
CA GLU A 184 6.33 1.33 -10.60
C GLU A 184 6.91 0.52 -9.44
N ASN A 185 8.12 -0.03 -9.58
CA ASN A 185 8.74 -0.91 -8.58
C ASN A 185 8.76 -0.25 -7.20
N LYS A 186 7.97 -0.84 -6.28
CA LYS A 186 7.77 -0.32 -4.92
C LYS A 186 9.08 -0.15 -4.14
N LEU A 187 10.05 -1.06 -4.32
CA LEU A 187 11.36 -0.99 -3.67
C LEU A 187 12.10 0.33 -3.97
N VAL A 188 11.91 0.87 -5.18
CA VAL A 188 12.57 2.12 -5.61
C VAL A 188 11.69 3.33 -5.30
N LYS A 189 10.40 3.26 -5.65
CA LYS A 189 9.47 4.39 -5.50
C LYS A 189 9.24 4.78 -4.05
N GLU A 190 9.05 3.78 -3.19
CA GLU A 190 8.76 4.00 -1.76
C GLU A 190 9.99 3.85 -0.88
N ARG A 191 11.16 3.52 -1.47
CA ARG A 191 12.44 3.32 -0.76
C ARG A 191 12.33 2.27 0.36
N VAL A 192 11.47 1.27 0.16
CA VAL A 192 11.30 0.13 1.07
C VAL A 192 12.25 -1.00 0.67
N SER A 193 12.71 -1.76 1.65
CA SER A 193 13.60 -2.91 1.41
C SER A 193 12.80 -4.20 1.20
N LEU A 194 13.37 -5.18 0.49
CA LEU A 194 12.78 -6.51 0.41
C LEU A 194 12.68 -7.15 1.81
N LYS A 195 13.71 -6.96 2.64
CA LYS A 195 13.74 -7.40 4.04
C LYS A 195 12.52 -6.92 4.83
N SER A 196 12.20 -5.62 4.77
CA SER A 196 11.04 -5.08 5.50
C SER A 196 9.71 -5.70 5.04
N ILE A 197 9.59 -6.01 3.73
CA ILE A 197 8.39 -6.67 3.20
C ILE A 197 8.30 -8.12 3.69
N ILE A 198 9.43 -8.83 3.74
CA ILE A 198 9.49 -10.20 4.25
C ILE A 198 9.14 -10.26 5.74
N LEU A 199 9.66 -9.32 6.54
CA LEU A 199 9.31 -9.20 7.96
C LEU A 199 7.80 -8.94 8.15
N ASP A 200 7.20 -8.08 7.32
CA ASP A 200 5.74 -7.88 7.36
C ASP A 200 4.96 -9.16 7.04
N LEU A 201 5.43 -9.94 6.05
CA LEU A 201 4.80 -11.23 5.69
C LEU A 201 4.85 -12.21 6.85
N GLU A 202 6.01 -12.30 7.51
CA GLU A 202 6.21 -13.16 8.66
C GLU A 202 5.27 -12.78 9.81
N ASP A 203 5.31 -11.50 10.22
CA ASP A 203 4.54 -10.97 11.34
C ASP A 203 3.01 -11.04 11.14
N LEU A 204 2.55 -10.82 9.90
CA LEU A 204 1.12 -10.66 9.61
C LEU A 204 0.45 -11.94 9.14
N VAL A 205 1.19 -12.85 8.51
CA VAL A 205 0.62 -14.05 7.87
C VAL A 205 1.30 -15.32 8.36
N LEU A 206 2.62 -15.44 8.20
CA LEU A 206 3.29 -16.73 8.30
C LEU A 206 3.40 -17.24 9.74
N ALA A 207 3.55 -16.34 10.72
CA ALA A 207 3.59 -16.69 12.14
C ALA A 207 2.33 -17.45 12.61
N ASN A 208 1.19 -17.26 11.94
CA ASN A 208 -0.08 -17.91 12.25
C ASN A 208 -0.49 -18.98 11.22
N ALA A 209 0.36 -19.26 10.23
CA ALA A 209 0.03 -20.17 9.13
C ALA A 209 0.33 -21.64 9.42
N GLY A 210 1.13 -21.95 10.45
CA GLY A 210 1.49 -23.32 10.82
C GLY A 210 2.40 -24.03 9.81
N VAL A 211 3.15 -23.24 9.04
CA VAL A 211 4.09 -23.69 7.99
C VAL A 211 5.48 -23.13 8.26
N ASP A 212 6.49 -23.64 7.57
CA ASP A 212 7.83 -23.06 7.58
C ASP A 212 7.81 -21.72 6.82
N ALA A 213 7.95 -20.61 7.55
CA ALA A 213 7.88 -19.27 6.99
C ALA A 213 9.00 -19.00 5.97
N PHE A 214 10.22 -19.47 6.27
CA PHE A 214 11.37 -19.31 5.37
C PHE A 214 11.12 -20.03 4.06
N GLU A 215 10.72 -21.31 4.13
CA GLU A 215 10.51 -22.13 2.95
C GLU A 215 9.40 -21.56 2.06
N GLU A 216 8.27 -21.16 2.65
CA GLU A 216 7.16 -20.60 1.90
C GLU A 216 7.49 -19.25 1.27
N VAL A 217 8.21 -18.34 1.97
CA VAL A 217 8.70 -17.10 1.36
C VAL A 217 9.63 -17.41 0.20
N PHE A 218 10.54 -18.38 0.36
CA PHE A 218 11.48 -18.76 -0.68
C PHE A 218 10.77 -19.28 -1.93
N LYS A 219 9.75 -20.14 -1.77
CA LYS A 219 8.90 -20.61 -2.88
C LYS A 219 8.21 -19.45 -3.62
N LEU A 220 7.70 -18.45 -2.90
CA LEU A 220 7.04 -17.28 -3.50
C LEU A 220 8.01 -16.39 -4.27
N ILE A 221 9.19 -16.11 -3.71
CA ILE A 221 10.24 -15.35 -4.40
C ILE A 221 10.67 -16.09 -5.67
N TYR A 222 10.79 -17.42 -5.60
CA TYR A 222 11.14 -18.25 -6.75
C TYR A 222 10.10 -18.19 -7.87
N ALA A 223 8.82 -18.35 -7.52
CA ALA A 223 7.71 -18.21 -8.46
C ALA A 223 7.66 -16.82 -9.10
N LYS A 224 7.93 -15.78 -8.32
CA LYS A 224 7.96 -14.39 -8.80
C LYS A 224 9.13 -14.11 -9.75
N LEU A 225 10.33 -14.58 -9.42
CA LEU A 225 11.50 -14.48 -10.30
C LEU A 225 11.23 -15.15 -11.65
N TYR A 226 10.59 -16.33 -11.63
CA TYR A 226 10.20 -17.02 -12.86
C TYR A 226 9.16 -16.24 -13.65
N ASP A 227 8.14 -15.68 -13.00
CA ASP A 227 7.10 -14.89 -13.68
C ASP A 227 7.69 -13.69 -14.42
N GLU A 228 8.59 -12.95 -13.78
CA GLU A 228 9.27 -11.80 -14.38
C GLU A 228 10.25 -12.21 -15.50
N TRP A 229 10.97 -13.33 -15.32
CA TRP A 229 11.79 -13.92 -16.39
C TRP A 229 10.93 -14.33 -17.58
N ALA A 230 9.80 -15.01 -17.34
CA ALA A 230 8.88 -15.49 -18.35
C ALA A 230 8.25 -14.33 -19.11
N ALA A 231 7.84 -13.26 -18.42
CA ALA A 231 7.33 -12.04 -19.03
C ALA A 231 8.31 -11.43 -20.03
N LYS A 232 9.61 -11.47 -19.73
CA LYS A 232 10.67 -10.97 -20.63
C LYS A 232 11.01 -11.91 -21.78
N ASN A 233 11.04 -13.22 -21.52
CA ASN A 233 11.68 -14.19 -22.43
C ASN A 233 10.69 -15.05 -23.23
N ILE A 234 9.44 -15.19 -22.78
CA ILE A 234 8.41 -15.98 -23.47
C ILE A 234 7.56 -15.04 -24.33
N ARG A 235 7.66 -15.17 -25.66
CA ARG A 235 6.96 -14.30 -26.61
C ARG A 235 5.46 -14.19 -26.33
N ASN A 236 4.78 -15.31 -26.09
CA ASN A 236 3.34 -15.33 -25.83
C ASN A 236 2.91 -14.62 -24.54
N ARG A 237 3.84 -14.31 -23.63
CA ARG A 237 3.54 -13.51 -22.43
C ARG A 237 3.32 -12.04 -22.77
N ASN A 238 3.89 -11.53 -23.87
CA ASN A 238 3.81 -10.11 -24.23
C ASN A 238 4.13 -9.17 -23.05
N GLY A 239 5.12 -9.52 -22.23
CA GLY A 239 5.48 -8.75 -21.04
C GLY A 239 4.51 -8.82 -19.87
N ARG A 240 3.37 -9.52 -19.95
CA ARG A 240 2.39 -9.60 -18.87
C ARG A 240 2.97 -10.27 -17.63
N ILE A 241 2.60 -9.77 -16.45
CA ILE A 241 2.92 -10.31 -15.13
C ILE A 241 1.71 -11.11 -14.62
N HIS A 242 1.93 -12.33 -14.16
CA HIS A 242 0.89 -13.20 -13.60
C HIS A 242 1.02 -13.40 -12.08
N PHE A 243 2.18 -13.10 -11.50
CA PHE A 243 2.37 -13.01 -10.05
C PHE A 243 1.72 -11.72 -9.52
N ARG A 244 0.39 -11.66 -9.57
CA ARG A 244 -0.43 -10.50 -9.21
C ARG A 244 -1.90 -10.91 -9.07
N ILE A 245 -2.67 -10.24 -8.23
CA ILE A 245 -4.11 -10.43 -8.09
C ILE A 245 -4.84 -9.54 -9.11
N TYR A 246 -5.73 -10.13 -9.92
CA TYR A 246 -6.58 -9.47 -10.92
C TYR A 246 -8.08 -9.69 -10.63
N GLY A 247 -8.44 -9.84 -9.35
CA GLY A 247 -9.81 -10.08 -8.90
C GLY A 247 -10.22 -11.55 -8.84
N GLU A 248 -9.24 -12.47 -8.96
CA GLU A 248 -9.52 -13.89 -8.79
C GLU A 248 -9.72 -14.27 -7.32
N SER A 249 -10.48 -15.34 -7.09
CA SER A 249 -10.70 -15.90 -5.75
C SER A 249 -9.40 -16.46 -5.14
N PRO A 250 -9.33 -16.62 -3.80
CA PRO A 250 -8.15 -17.19 -3.14
C PRO A 250 -7.70 -18.53 -3.75
N LYS A 251 -8.65 -19.39 -4.16
CA LYS A 251 -8.38 -20.69 -4.77
C LYS A 251 -7.74 -20.56 -6.16
N GLU A 252 -8.22 -19.63 -6.97
CA GLU A 252 -7.69 -19.36 -8.31
C GLU A 252 -6.29 -18.74 -8.22
N ILE A 253 -6.08 -17.81 -7.28
CA ILE A 253 -4.74 -17.28 -6.97
C ILE A 253 -3.80 -18.41 -6.57
N TYR A 254 -4.24 -19.32 -5.68
CA TYR A 254 -3.42 -20.47 -5.28
C TYR A 254 -2.99 -21.32 -6.46
N GLN A 255 -3.92 -21.68 -7.35
CA GLN A 255 -3.59 -22.45 -8.54
C GLN A 255 -2.61 -21.72 -9.45
N LYS A 256 -2.84 -20.42 -9.70
CA LYS A 256 -1.99 -19.59 -10.55
C LYS A 256 -0.56 -19.50 -10.02
N ILE A 257 -0.38 -19.18 -8.74
CA ILE A 257 0.95 -18.99 -8.14
C ILE A 257 1.67 -20.33 -7.96
N ASN A 258 0.96 -21.40 -7.57
CA ASN A 258 1.57 -22.73 -7.48
C ASN A 258 2.01 -23.27 -8.85
N ASN A 259 1.31 -22.91 -9.93
CA ASN A 259 1.75 -23.24 -11.29
C ASN A 259 3.01 -22.45 -11.69
N LEU A 260 3.09 -21.16 -11.36
CA LEU A 260 4.31 -20.37 -11.56
C LEU A 260 5.50 -20.96 -10.79
N PHE A 261 5.27 -21.42 -9.55
CA PHE A 261 6.28 -22.11 -8.75
C PHE A 261 6.75 -23.40 -9.41
N LYS A 262 5.83 -24.26 -9.87
CA LYS A 262 6.18 -25.51 -10.57
C LYS A 262 6.94 -25.25 -11.86
N ASP A 263 6.54 -24.25 -12.63
CA ASP A 263 7.25 -23.86 -13.85
C ASP A 263 8.67 -23.37 -13.52
N ALA A 264 8.84 -22.62 -12.42
CA ALA A 264 10.15 -22.21 -11.92
C ALA A 264 11.03 -23.42 -11.59
N THR A 265 10.51 -24.40 -10.84
CA THR A 265 11.23 -25.63 -10.46
C THR A 265 11.62 -26.47 -11.68
N ASN A 266 10.77 -26.53 -12.70
CA ASN A 266 11.08 -27.22 -13.96
C ASN A 266 12.17 -26.49 -14.76
N LYS A 267 12.14 -25.15 -14.75
CA LYS A 267 13.08 -24.30 -15.46
C LYS A 267 14.47 -24.29 -14.81
N TRP A 268 14.51 -24.23 -13.49
CA TRP A 268 15.71 -24.11 -12.68
C TRP A 268 15.80 -25.29 -11.71
N LYS A 269 16.36 -26.39 -12.20
CA LYS A 269 16.45 -27.65 -11.44
C LYS A 269 17.46 -27.55 -10.31
N GLY A 270 17.22 -28.30 -9.23
CA GLY A 270 18.18 -28.49 -8.14
C GLY A 270 17.98 -27.60 -6.92
N VAL A 271 17.00 -26.67 -6.94
CA VAL A 271 16.63 -25.85 -5.77
C VAL A 271 15.48 -26.49 -4.99
N PHE A 272 14.41 -26.90 -5.69
CA PHE A 272 13.25 -27.57 -5.12
C PHE A 272 13.00 -28.92 -5.81
N ASN A 273 12.27 -29.82 -5.15
CA ASN A 273 11.80 -31.04 -5.78
C ASN A 273 10.64 -30.74 -6.74
N PRO A 274 10.54 -31.43 -7.89
CA PRO A 274 9.43 -31.23 -8.83
C PRO A 274 8.03 -31.52 -8.26
N MET A 275 7.96 -32.25 -7.14
CA MET A 275 6.72 -32.57 -6.43
C MET A 275 6.37 -31.55 -5.35
N ASP A 276 7.26 -30.62 -5.03
CA ASP A 276 7.02 -29.59 -4.03
C ASP A 276 5.85 -28.69 -4.48
N LYS A 277 5.15 -28.16 -3.49
CA LYS A 277 4.05 -27.22 -3.67
C LYS A 277 4.13 -26.15 -2.59
N ILE A 278 3.38 -25.08 -2.80
CA ILE A 278 3.11 -24.08 -1.77
C ILE A 278 2.13 -24.70 -0.75
N ASP A 279 2.49 -24.67 0.52
CA ASP A 279 1.72 -25.24 1.63
C ASP A 279 0.86 -24.20 2.36
N LEU A 280 0.99 -22.92 2.01
CA LEU A 280 0.07 -21.87 2.46
C LEU A 280 -1.38 -22.16 2.07
N SER A 281 -2.31 -21.83 2.97
CA SER A 281 -3.74 -21.80 2.66
C SER A 281 -4.02 -20.79 1.53
N PRO A 282 -5.10 -20.96 0.74
CA PRO A 282 -5.43 -20.03 -0.33
C PRO A 282 -5.52 -18.56 0.13
N SER A 283 -6.11 -18.30 1.30
CA SER A 283 -6.24 -16.95 1.86
C SER A 283 -4.90 -16.39 2.32
N HIS A 284 -4.05 -17.18 3.01
CA HIS A 284 -2.72 -16.74 3.40
C HIS A 284 -1.85 -16.43 2.19
N LEU A 285 -1.89 -17.29 1.17
CA LEU A 285 -1.17 -17.07 -0.07
C LEU A 285 -1.61 -15.80 -0.80
N MET A 286 -2.91 -15.55 -0.90
CA MET A 286 -3.43 -14.32 -1.51
C MET A 286 -2.92 -13.08 -0.78
N THR A 287 -2.95 -13.07 0.55
CA THR A 287 -2.34 -12.00 1.33
C THR A 287 -0.86 -11.87 1.02
N CYS A 288 -0.08 -12.95 1.01
CA CYS A 288 1.35 -12.89 0.71
C CYS A 288 1.65 -12.32 -0.70
N VAL A 289 0.88 -12.74 -1.71
CA VAL A 289 0.99 -12.22 -3.08
C VAL A 289 0.75 -10.72 -3.12
N SER A 290 -0.20 -10.20 -2.33
CA SER A 290 -0.49 -8.77 -2.29
C SER A 290 0.69 -7.90 -1.82
N PHE A 291 1.57 -8.43 -0.96
CA PHE A 291 2.79 -7.72 -0.53
C PHE A 291 3.89 -7.74 -1.61
N LEU A 292 3.94 -8.81 -2.40
CA LEU A 292 5.03 -9.07 -3.36
C LEU A 292 4.68 -8.68 -4.81
N GLN A 293 3.42 -8.42 -5.14
CA GLN A 293 3.02 -8.17 -6.53
C GLN A 293 3.59 -6.87 -7.14
N ASP A 294 3.90 -5.86 -6.31
CA ASP A 294 4.34 -4.52 -6.75
C ASP A 294 5.86 -4.31 -6.70
N ILE A 295 6.63 -5.32 -6.32
CA ILE A 295 8.10 -5.26 -6.36
C ILE A 295 8.63 -5.96 -7.61
N LYS A 296 9.82 -5.55 -8.06
CA LYS A 296 10.55 -6.23 -9.14
C LYS A 296 11.82 -6.86 -8.61
N LEU A 297 12.03 -8.14 -8.90
CA LEU A 297 13.16 -8.92 -8.37
C LEU A 297 14.11 -9.42 -9.47
N PHE A 298 13.59 -9.75 -10.65
CA PHE A 298 14.39 -10.30 -11.73
C PHE A 298 15.34 -9.24 -12.29
N ASN A 299 16.62 -9.59 -12.48
CA ASN A 299 17.70 -8.64 -12.79
C ASN A 299 17.84 -7.49 -11.76
N SER A 300 17.37 -7.67 -10.53
CA SER A 300 17.72 -6.80 -9.41
C SER A 300 19.07 -7.23 -8.83
N ASN A 301 19.69 -6.40 -8.00
CA ASN A 301 20.96 -6.74 -7.34
C ASN A 301 20.75 -7.97 -6.44
N LEU A 302 21.48 -9.06 -6.71
CA LEU A 302 21.38 -10.32 -5.94
C LEU A 302 21.60 -10.10 -4.43
N GLN A 303 22.40 -9.09 -4.06
CA GLN A 303 22.59 -8.68 -2.67
C GLN A 303 21.27 -8.32 -1.97
N VAL A 304 20.29 -7.74 -2.68
CA VAL A 304 18.99 -7.39 -2.08
C VAL A 304 18.20 -8.64 -1.71
N ILE A 305 18.38 -9.73 -2.45
CA ILE A 305 17.76 -11.01 -2.16
C ILE A 305 18.51 -11.68 -1.02
N ASP A 306 19.85 -11.78 -1.12
CA ASP A 306 20.70 -12.39 -0.09
C ASP A 306 20.50 -11.72 1.28
N GLU A 307 20.56 -10.38 1.34
CA GLU A 307 20.32 -9.60 2.56
C GLU A 307 18.94 -9.82 3.16
N ALA A 308 17.92 -10.16 2.35
CA ALA A 308 16.57 -10.37 2.87
C ALA A 308 16.40 -11.78 3.45
N PHE A 309 17.13 -12.77 2.93
CA PHE A 309 17.08 -14.16 3.40
C PHE A 309 18.04 -14.45 4.56
N GLU A 310 19.11 -13.68 4.77
CA GLU A 310 19.99 -13.83 5.95
C GLU A 310 19.28 -13.64 7.30
N TYR A 311 18.09 -13.05 7.31
CA TYR A 311 17.34 -12.72 8.54
C TYR A 311 16.16 -13.65 8.84
N LEU A 312 15.79 -14.52 7.92
CA LEU A 312 14.76 -15.55 8.11
C LEU A 312 15.42 -16.84 8.60
#